data_AF-A0A2T6CFB4-F1
#
_entry.id   AF-A0A2T6CFB4-F1
#
_cell.length_a   1.000
_cell.length_b   1.000
_cell.length_c   1.000
_cell.angle_alpha   90.00
_cell.angle_beta   90.00
_cell.angle_gamma   90.00
#
_symmetry.space_group_name_H-M   'P 1'
#
loop_
_entity.id
_entity.type
_entity.pdbx_description
1 polymer ?
#
loop_
_entity_poly.entity_id
_entity_poly.type
_entity_poly.pdbx_seq_one_letter_code
_entity_poly.pdbx_strand_id
1 'polypeptide(L)'
;MKKPSGIDDRPEQLRPPVLKEVGVTESERYLAILAEKSFLNLWSYPSPYRDQKTGGKGRGDGKELCDLLVVCGDHIIVFSEKSIEWPTGEIPIAWARWVKRAVLAAAKQAKGAERWIEEHPNRIFLDRDCKNPFPINLPPQEKRKFHHVIVARGASVQCKKHFAGHSGSLNIQPTLKGNMHCPRDPGEATPFAIGDVNPDGSFVHVLDDVSLDIVMNELDTVRDFTDYLGKKEEFVRSGQLLSAQGEENLLAYYAIRINEDGDHDFVVDDALLQ
;
A
#
# COMPACT_ATOMS: atom_id res chain seq x y z
N MET A 1 42.90 -20.81 24.36
CA MET A 1 41.72 -21.24 23.56
C MET A 1 41.94 -20.80 22.12
N LYS A 2 41.86 -21.72 21.15
CA LYS A 2 42.00 -21.40 19.72
C LYS A 2 40.72 -20.70 19.24
N LYS A 3 40.82 -19.46 18.75
CA LYS A 3 39.73 -18.81 18.00
C LYS A 3 39.44 -19.65 16.74
N PRO A 4 38.19 -19.93 16.38
CA PRO A 4 37.85 -20.57 15.12
C PRO A 4 38.32 -19.69 13.95
N SER A 5 39.01 -20.28 12.97
CA SER A 5 39.33 -19.61 11.71
C SER A 5 38.10 -19.63 10.79
N GLY A 6 37.70 -18.49 10.25
CA GLY A 6 36.55 -18.35 9.35
C GLY A 6 35.46 -17.37 9.83
N ILE A 7 35.61 -16.79 11.02
CA ILE A 7 34.87 -15.58 11.39
C ILE A 7 35.65 -14.42 10.77
N ASP A 8 35.16 -13.94 9.63
CA ASP A 8 35.54 -12.63 9.10
C ASP A 8 35.45 -11.61 10.26
N ASP A 9 36.48 -10.79 10.44
CA ASP A 9 36.43 -9.65 11.35
C ASP A 9 35.39 -8.71 10.78
N ARG A 10 34.13 -8.97 11.16
CA ARG A 10 32.88 -8.38 10.64
C ARG A 10 33.20 -7.08 9.95
N PRO A 11 33.01 -6.94 8.61
CA PRO A 11 33.27 -5.68 7.96
C PRO A 11 32.53 -4.64 8.78
N GLU A 12 33.25 -3.62 9.28
CA GLU A 12 32.65 -2.48 9.95
C GLU A 12 31.38 -2.17 9.17
N GLN A 13 30.23 -2.13 9.83
CA GLN A 13 28.97 -1.92 9.15
C GLN A 13 29.07 -0.54 8.46
N LEU A 14 29.51 -0.52 7.20
CA LEU A 14 30.03 0.67 6.49
C LEU A 14 28.94 1.72 6.25
N ARG A 15 27.69 1.37 6.57
CA ARG A 15 26.57 2.30 6.53
C ARG A 15 26.22 2.67 7.96
N PRO A 16 26.31 3.97 8.33
CA PRO A 16 25.72 4.42 9.57
C PRO A 16 24.24 3.99 9.62
N PRO A 17 23.70 3.72 10.82
CA PRO A 17 22.30 3.34 10.96
C PRO A 17 21.42 4.41 10.29
N VAL A 18 20.44 3.96 9.51
CA VAL A 18 19.43 4.87 8.94
C VAL A 18 18.61 5.38 10.12
N LEU A 19 18.85 6.64 10.49
CA LEU A 19 18.07 7.32 11.52
C LEU A 19 16.70 7.64 10.93
N LYS A 20 15.71 6.82 11.28
CA LYS A 20 14.30 6.99 10.90
C LYS A 20 13.66 8.00 11.85
N GLU A 21 12.95 9.00 11.33
CA GLU A 21 12.10 9.84 12.19
C GLU A 21 10.96 8.99 12.77
N VAL A 22 10.64 9.21 14.04
CA VAL A 22 9.54 8.52 14.71
C VAL A 22 8.24 9.20 14.33
N GLY A 23 7.26 8.42 13.83
CA GLY A 23 5.94 8.93 13.43
C GLY A 23 5.33 9.88 14.47
N VAL A 24 4.88 11.03 14.00
CA VAL A 24 4.35 12.14 14.81
C VAL A 24 2.90 11.87 15.19
N THR A 25 2.11 11.26 14.31
CA THR A 25 0.70 10.92 14.55
C THR A 25 0.50 9.48 15.00
N GLU A 26 -0.63 9.18 15.65
CA GLU A 26 -1.02 7.81 16.03
C GLU A 26 -1.10 6.86 14.81
N SER A 27 -1.58 7.39 13.68
CA SER A 27 -1.61 6.69 12.39
C SER A 27 -0.22 6.41 11.82
N GLU A 28 0.68 7.41 11.84
CA GLU A 28 2.08 7.22 11.40
C GLU A 28 2.80 6.23 12.30
N ARG A 29 2.52 6.23 13.60
CA ARG A 29 3.03 5.22 14.54
C ARG A 29 2.51 3.84 14.22
N TYR A 30 1.25 3.68 13.82
CA TYR A 30 0.72 2.37 13.44
C TYR A 30 1.46 1.79 12.22
N LEU A 31 1.63 2.57 11.14
CA LEU A 31 2.40 2.11 9.98
C LEU A 31 3.89 1.89 10.32
N ALA A 32 4.48 2.77 11.13
CA ALA A 32 5.88 2.62 11.54
C ALA A 32 6.09 1.36 12.41
N ILE A 33 5.18 1.08 13.35
CA ILE A 33 5.20 -0.13 14.18
C ILE A 33 5.00 -1.36 13.31
N LEU A 34 4.06 -1.32 12.37
CA LEU A 34 3.77 -2.42 11.47
C LEU A 34 4.98 -2.69 10.55
N ALA A 35 5.66 -1.65 10.06
CA ALA A 35 6.90 -1.79 9.31
C ALA A 35 8.08 -2.27 10.17
N GLU A 36 8.19 -1.84 11.43
CA GLU A 36 9.28 -2.19 12.34
C GLU A 36 9.17 -3.63 12.85
N LYS A 37 7.93 -4.10 13.09
CA LYS A 37 7.64 -5.45 13.59
C LYS A 37 7.41 -6.48 12.50
N SER A 38 7.16 -6.06 11.27
CA SER A 38 7.07 -6.98 10.13
C SER A 38 8.44 -7.23 9.50
N PHE A 39 8.47 -8.17 8.57
CA PHE A 39 9.58 -8.39 7.66
C PHE A 39 10.04 -7.12 6.93
N LEU A 40 9.23 -6.06 6.83
CA LEU A 40 9.56 -4.86 6.04
C LEU A 40 10.65 -3.97 6.64
N ASN A 41 11.05 -4.14 7.90
CA ASN A 41 11.89 -3.17 8.63
C ASN A 41 13.17 -2.76 7.88
N LEU A 42 13.84 -3.71 7.22
CA LEU A 42 15.08 -3.45 6.48
C LEU A 42 14.88 -2.61 5.20
N TRP A 43 13.67 -2.60 4.65
CA TRP A 43 13.31 -1.99 3.36
C TRP A 43 12.43 -0.74 3.51
N SER A 44 12.00 -0.43 4.74
CA SER A 44 11.04 0.63 5.06
C SER A 44 11.70 1.96 5.43
N TYR A 45 11.22 3.02 4.79
CA TYR A 45 11.60 4.41 5.00
C TYR A 45 10.34 5.23 5.31
N PRO A 46 10.04 5.54 6.59
CA PRO A 46 8.87 6.31 6.97
C PRO A 46 9.04 7.79 6.56
N SER A 47 7.93 8.40 6.13
CA SER A 47 7.81 9.83 5.82
C SER A 47 8.99 10.46 5.04
N PRO A 48 9.46 9.89 3.90
CA PRO A 48 10.50 10.54 3.12
C PRO A 48 10.00 11.87 2.55
N TYR A 49 10.93 12.81 2.30
CA TYR A 49 10.66 14.16 1.84
C TYR A 49 11.21 14.38 0.43
N ARG A 50 10.53 15.26 -0.33
CA ARG A 50 11.02 15.82 -1.58
C ARG A 50 11.42 17.27 -1.41
N ASP A 51 12.50 17.69 -2.07
CA ASP A 51 13.07 19.06 -2.02
C ASP A 51 12.26 20.11 -2.82
N GLN A 52 10.93 19.97 -2.83
CA GLN A 52 10.04 20.92 -3.48
C GLN A 52 9.97 22.21 -2.65
N LYS A 53 10.80 23.19 -2.98
CA LYS A 53 10.79 24.50 -2.30
C LYS A 53 9.46 25.22 -2.52
N THR A 54 8.70 25.42 -1.44
CA THR A 54 7.46 26.19 -1.47
C THR A 54 7.77 27.68 -1.31
N GLY A 55 7.65 28.47 -2.39
CA GLY A 55 7.76 29.93 -2.37
C GLY A 55 9.13 30.49 -2.79
N GLY A 56 9.13 31.45 -3.72
CA GLY A 56 10.31 32.01 -4.41
C GLY A 56 11.31 32.82 -3.58
N LYS A 57 11.42 32.59 -2.26
CA LYS A 57 12.42 33.25 -1.38
C LYS A 57 13.07 32.24 -0.44
N GLY A 58 13.87 31.33 -1.00
CA GLY A 58 15.05 30.74 -0.33
C GLY A 58 14.86 29.85 0.91
N ARG A 59 13.67 29.73 1.48
CA ARG A 59 13.36 28.81 2.59
C ARG A 59 12.16 27.97 2.19
N GLY A 60 12.43 26.79 1.63
CA GLY A 60 11.40 25.81 1.38
C GLY A 60 11.73 24.57 2.18
N ASP A 61 10.92 24.31 3.21
CA ASP A 61 10.88 23.02 3.89
C ASP A 61 10.47 21.96 2.85
N GLY A 62 11.13 20.81 2.85
CA GLY A 62 10.75 19.67 2.05
C GLY A 62 9.29 19.31 2.27
N LYS A 63 8.63 18.84 1.21
CA LYS A 63 7.26 18.33 1.30
C LYS A 63 7.32 16.83 1.44
N GLU A 64 6.53 16.26 2.34
CA GLU A 64 6.42 14.81 2.46
C GLU A 64 6.03 14.18 1.11
N LEU A 65 6.69 13.06 0.80
CA LEU A 65 6.48 12.27 -0.39
C LEU A 65 5.29 11.31 -0.20
N CYS A 66 5.29 10.55 0.90
CA CYS A 66 4.28 9.57 1.28
C CYS A 66 4.47 9.16 2.77
N ASP A 67 3.48 8.48 3.36
CA ASP A 67 3.52 8.07 4.76
C ASP A 67 4.60 7.00 5.03
N LEU A 68 4.77 6.04 4.10
CA LEU A 68 5.84 5.04 4.16
C LEU A 68 6.25 4.61 2.74
N LEU A 69 7.56 4.60 2.49
CA LEU A 69 8.14 4.09 1.26
C LEU A 69 8.87 2.78 1.54
N VAL A 70 8.60 1.73 0.76
CA VAL A 70 9.34 0.48 0.79
C VAL A 70 10.00 0.27 -0.55
N VAL A 71 11.29 -0.06 -0.56
CA VAL A 71 12.04 -0.36 -1.78
C VAL A 71 12.75 -1.70 -1.62
N CYS A 72 12.34 -2.70 -2.40
CA CYS A 72 12.91 -4.05 -2.36
C CYS A 72 13.06 -4.62 -3.77
N GLY A 73 14.31 -4.83 -4.21
CA GLY A 73 14.59 -5.26 -5.58
C GLY A 73 14.02 -4.28 -6.60
N ASP A 74 13.17 -4.78 -7.48
CA ASP A 74 12.49 -4.01 -8.52
C ASP A 74 11.18 -3.35 -8.01
N HIS A 75 10.73 -3.70 -6.80
CA HIS A 75 9.46 -3.26 -6.24
C HIS A 75 9.61 -1.98 -5.43
N ILE A 76 8.74 -1.01 -5.70
CA ILE A 76 8.59 0.23 -4.96
C ILE A 76 7.16 0.30 -4.44
N ILE A 77 6.98 0.22 -3.12
CA ILE A 77 5.67 0.28 -2.48
C ILE A 77 5.50 1.65 -1.84
N VAL A 78 4.49 2.38 -2.30
CA VAL A 78 4.11 3.69 -1.74
C VAL A 78 2.88 3.47 -0.87
N PHE A 79 3.09 3.50 0.45
CA PHE A 79 1.99 3.45 1.40
C PHE A 79 1.42 4.86 1.62
N SER A 80 0.09 4.94 1.68
CA SER A 80 -0.59 6.09 2.25
C SER A 80 -1.68 5.67 3.22
N GLU A 81 -1.65 6.23 4.44
CA GLU A 81 -2.68 6.01 5.46
C GLU A 81 -3.67 7.15 5.46
N LYS A 82 -4.95 6.79 5.61
CA LYS A 82 -6.03 7.72 5.89
C LYS A 82 -7.00 7.14 6.90
N SER A 83 -6.99 7.68 8.10
CA SER A 83 -8.08 7.51 9.06
C SER A 83 -9.14 8.58 8.87
N ILE A 84 -10.32 8.18 8.40
CA ILE A 84 -11.46 9.08 8.19
C ILE A 84 -12.64 8.59 9.01
N GLU A 85 -13.08 9.39 10.00
CA GLU A 85 -14.31 9.12 10.73
C GLU A 85 -15.49 8.99 9.75
N TRP A 86 -16.34 7.99 10.01
CA TRP A 86 -17.50 7.72 9.16
C TRP A 86 -18.40 8.95 9.06
N PRO A 87 -18.64 9.49 7.85
CA PRO A 87 -19.45 10.68 7.67
C PRO A 87 -20.90 10.47 8.11
N THR A 88 -21.53 11.54 8.60
CA THR A 88 -22.97 11.53 8.90
C THR A 88 -23.82 11.50 7.62
N GLY A 89 -24.99 10.86 7.70
CA GLY A 89 -25.97 10.76 6.63
C GLY A 89 -26.36 9.32 6.28
N GLU A 90 -27.18 9.17 5.24
CA GLU A 90 -27.53 7.86 4.69
C GLU A 90 -26.30 7.15 4.10
N ILE A 91 -26.32 5.81 4.12
CA ILE A 91 -25.16 4.98 3.75
C ILE A 91 -24.55 5.37 2.40
N PRO A 92 -25.31 5.55 1.30
CA PRO A 92 -24.70 5.86 0.01
C PRO A 92 -24.01 7.23 -0.01
N ILE A 93 -24.58 8.23 0.68
CA ILE A 93 -24.00 9.57 0.82
C ILE A 93 -22.75 9.53 1.72
N ALA A 94 -22.83 8.86 2.85
CA ALA A 94 -21.73 8.72 3.80
C ALA A 94 -20.56 7.97 3.16
N TRP A 95 -20.85 6.89 2.43
CA TRP A 95 -19.87 6.13 1.66
C TRP A 95 -19.19 6.99 0.59
N ALA A 96 -19.94 7.69 -0.26
CA ALA A 96 -19.36 8.56 -1.29
C ALA A 96 -18.42 9.63 -0.69
N ARG A 97 -18.78 10.20 0.46
CA ARG A 97 -17.92 11.14 1.19
C ARG A 97 -16.67 10.47 1.76
N TRP A 98 -16.83 9.27 2.33
CA TRP A 98 -15.73 8.51 2.92
C TRP A 98 -14.73 8.06 1.85
N VAL A 99 -15.18 7.36 0.80
CA VAL A 99 -14.31 6.83 -0.26
C VAL A 99 -13.55 7.94 -0.99
N LYS A 100 -14.19 9.09 -1.21
CA LYS A 100 -13.53 10.26 -1.79
C LYS A 100 -12.35 10.77 -0.94
N ARG A 101 -12.50 10.76 0.38
CA ARG A 101 -11.51 11.29 1.34
C ARG A 101 -10.44 10.26 1.72
N ALA A 102 -10.85 9.02 1.98
CA ALA A 102 -9.99 7.95 2.48
C ALA A 102 -9.22 7.26 1.35
N VAL A 103 -9.87 7.05 0.19
CA VAL A 103 -9.32 6.25 -0.91
C VAL A 103 -8.87 7.14 -2.07
N LEU A 104 -9.80 7.86 -2.71
CA LEU A 104 -9.49 8.58 -3.96
C LEU A 104 -8.46 9.71 -3.76
N ALA A 105 -8.55 10.43 -2.64
CA ALA A 105 -7.58 11.47 -2.30
C ALA A 105 -6.18 10.88 -2.00
N ALA A 106 -6.10 9.74 -1.31
CA ALA A 106 -4.85 9.04 -1.03
C ALA A 106 -4.23 8.45 -2.32
N ALA A 107 -5.03 7.86 -3.20
CA ALA A 107 -4.60 7.35 -4.50
C ALA A 107 -3.96 8.47 -5.34
N LYS A 108 -4.57 9.66 -5.33
CA LYS A 108 -4.02 10.84 -6.01
C LYS A 108 -2.68 11.28 -5.41
N GLN A 109 -2.51 11.18 -4.09
CA GLN A 109 -1.24 11.48 -3.42
C GLN A 109 -0.16 10.46 -3.79
N ALA A 110 -0.47 9.17 -3.74
CA ALA A 110 0.43 8.07 -4.11
C ALA A 110 0.91 8.20 -5.57
N LYS A 111 0.00 8.45 -6.52
CA LYS A 111 0.34 8.75 -7.93
C LYS A 111 1.26 9.98 -8.07
N GLY A 112 1.06 10.99 -7.21
CA GLY A 112 1.94 12.15 -7.16
C GLY A 112 3.33 11.86 -6.57
N ALA A 113 3.45 10.83 -5.73
CA ALA A 113 4.72 10.35 -5.19
C ALA A 113 5.46 9.51 -6.23
N GLU A 114 4.79 8.55 -6.86
CA GLU A 114 5.30 7.76 -8.00
C GLU A 114 5.89 8.68 -9.07
N ARG A 115 5.10 9.65 -9.55
CA ARG A 115 5.57 10.62 -10.55
C ARG A 115 6.83 11.37 -10.11
N TRP A 116 6.95 11.73 -8.82
CA TRP A 116 8.15 12.38 -8.31
C TRP A 116 9.36 11.43 -8.30
N ILE A 117 9.15 10.17 -7.92
CA ILE A 117 10.19 9.12 -7.93
C ILE A 117 10.69 8.87 -9.36
N GLU A 118 9.79 8.94 -10.36
CA GLU A 118 10.15 8.82 -11.77
C GLU A 118 10.90 10.05 -12.31
N GLU A 119 10.36 11.25 -12.12
CA GLU A 119 10.91 12.48 -12.69
C GLU A 119 12.18 12.96 -11.95
N HIS A 120 12.25 12.70 -10.64
CA HIS A 120 13.23 13.29 -9.73
C HIS A 120 13.79 12.29 -8.69
N PRO A 121 14.31 11.11 -9.11
CA PRO A 121 14.72 10.03 -8.19
C PRO A 121 15.81 10.44 -7.19
N ASN A 122 16.66 11.41 -7.55
CA ASN A 122 17.78 11.89 -6.72
C ASN A 122 17.38 13.02 -5.76
N ARG A 123 16.09 13.37 -5.69
CA ARG A 123 15.57 14.49 -4.90
C ARG A 123 14.62 14.00 -3.81
N ILE A 124 15.03 12.92 -3.15
CA ILE A 124 14.32 12.27 -2.05
C ILE A 124 15.24 12.25 -0.84
N PHE A 125 14.70 12.56 0.33
CA PHE A 125 15.42 12.79 1.57
C PHE A 125 14.71 12.12 2.75
N LEU A 126 15.44 11.87 3.82
CA LEU A 126 14.93 11.27 5.06
C LEU A 126 14.51 12.29 6.12
N ASP A 127 14.72 13.58 5.85
CA ASP A 127 14.42 14.67 6.77
C ASP A 127 13.75 15.84 6.02
N ARG A 128 12.94 16.59 6.75
CA ARG A 128 12.19 17.73 6.22
C ARG A 128 13.08 18.85 5.69
N ASP A 129 14.27 19.04 6.25
CA ASP A 129 15.22 20.05 5.77
C ASP A 129 15.94 19.64 4.47
N CYS A 130 15.72 18.41 3.99
CA CYS A 130 16.37 17.83 2.82
C CYS A 130 17.91 17.82 2.91
N LYS A 131 18.44 17.47 4.08
CA LYS A 131 19.89 17.38 4.35
C LYS A 131 20.44 15.97 4.25
N ASN A 132 19.61 14.97 4.56
CA ASN A 132 19.92 13.55 4.58
C ASN A 132 19.29 12.90 3.34
N PRO A 133 20.06 12.68 2.26
CA PRO A 133 19.53 12.07 1.05
C PRO A 133 19.07 10.63 1.30
N PHE A 134 18.18 10.14 0.44
CA PHE A 134 17.73 8.76 0.48
C PHE A 134 18.92 7.79 0.37
N PRO A 135 19.00 6.74 1.21
CA PRO A 135 20.27 6.04 1.48
C PRO A 135 20.57 4.91 0.47
N ILE A 136 19.70 4.68 -0.50
CA ILE A 136 19.84 3.63 -1.52
C ILE A 136 19.52 4.19 -2.90
N ASN A 137 20.10 3.58 -3.92
CA ASN A 137 19.70 3.84 -5.30
C ASN A 137 18.36 3.14 -5.56
N LEU A 138 17.44 3.86 -6.20
CA LEU A 138 16.21 3.27 -6.71
C LEU A 138 16.53 2.33 -7.89
N PRO A 139 15.72 1.28 -8.13
CA PRO A 139 15.91 0.41 -9.28
C PRO A 139 15.87 1.20 -10.60
N PRO A 140 16.52 0.70 -11.67
CA PRO A 140 16.44 1.28 -13.01
C PRO A 140 14.99 1.48 -13.43
N GLN A 141 14.69 2.59 -14.12
CA GLN A 141 13.31 3.01 -14.40
C GLN A 141 12.51 1.93 -15.11
N GLU A 142 13.12 1.24 -16.07
CA GLU A 142 12.54 0.17 -16.87
C GLU A 142 12.20 -1.11 -16.10
N LYS A 143 12.72 -1.26 -14.87
CA LYS A 143 12.46 -2.40 -13.99
C LYS A 143 11.48 -2.09 -12.86
N ARG A 144 11.16 -0.80 -12.63
CA ARG A 144 10.34 -0.39 -11.49
C ARG A 144 8.95 -1.00 -11.56
N LYS A 145 8.55 -1.66 -10.48
CA LYS A 145 7.19 -2.12 -10.24
C LYS A 145 6.59 -1.34 -9.09
N PHE A 146 5.70 -0.40 -9.40
CA PHE A 146 5.04 0.42 -8.39
C PHE A 146 3.82 -0.29 -7.81
N HIS A 147 3.73 -0.30 -6.48
CA HIS A 147 2.60 -0.79 -5.72
C HIS A 147 2.06 0.34 -4.86
N HIS A 148 0.86 0.85 -5.15
CA HIS A 148 0.22 1.85 -4.29
C HIS A 148 -0.64 1.14 -3.25
N VAL A 149 -0.26 1.23 -1.98
CA VAL A 149 -1.01 0.61 -0.88
C VAL A 149 -1.67 1.70 -0.05
N ILE A 150 -2.99 1.79 -0.13
CA ILE A 150 -3.78 2.73 0.67
C ILE A 150 -4.36 1.98 1.87
N VAL A 151 -4.02 2.46 3.06
CA VAL A 151 -4.58 1.98 4.32
C VAL A 151 -5.73 2.89 4.72
N ALA A 152 -6.96 2.50 4.40
CA ALA A 152 -8.16 3.31 4.56
C ALA A 152 -9.00 2.86 5.77
N ARG A 153 -8.98 3.65 6.85
CA ARG A 153 -9.65 3.31 8.11
C ARG A 153 -10.97 4.07 8.31
N GLY A 154 -11.83 3.50 9.16
CA GLY A 154 -13.06 4.15 9.64
C GLY A 154 -14.36 3.69 9.00
N ALA A 155 -14.32 2.76 8.03
CA ALA A 155 -15.51 2.14 7.45
C ALA A 155 -15.95 0.84 8.14
N SER A 156 -15.04 0.16 8.85
CA SER A 156 -15.21 -1.23 9.30
C SER A 156 -16.44 -1.46 10.19
N VAL A 157 -16.70 -0.58 11.16
CA VAL A 157 -17.89 -0.66 12.03
C VAL A 157 -19.19 -0.56 11.24
N GLN A 158 -19.24 0.29 10.22
CA GLN A 158 -20.45 0.46 9.41
C GLN A 158 -20.60 -0.65 8.39
N CYS A 159 -19.49 -1.17 7.85
CA CYS A 159 -19.47 -2.36 7.01
C CYS A 159 -20.12 -3.55 7.75
N LYS A 160 -19.70 -3.80 9.01
CA LYS A 160 -20.30 -4.86 9.86
C LYS A 160 -21.79 -4.69 10.12
N LYS A 161 -22.27 -3.44 10.24
CA LYS A 161 -23.70 -3.16 10.43
C LYS A 161 -24.50 -3.36 9.15
N HIS A 162 -23.89 -3.08 8.00
CA HIS A 162 -24.52 -3.19 6.70
C HIS A 162 -24.61 -4.65 6.24
N PHE A 163 -23.55 -5.44 6.46
CA PHE A 163 -23.49 -6.85 6.11
C PHE A 163 -23.48 -7.73 7.37
N ALA A 164 -24.57 -8.45 7.62
CA ALA A 164 -24.67 -9.34 8.77
C ALA A 164 -23.62 -10.46 8.71
N GLY A 165 -22.82 -10.61 9.77
CA GLY A 165 -21.78 -11.64 9.87
C GLY A 165 -20.46 -11.32 9.15
N HIS A 166 -20.31 -10.11 8.59
CA HIS A 166 -19.09 -9.70 7.90
C HIS A 166 -17.94 -9.40 8.86
N SER A 167 -16.70 -9.63 8.42
CA SER A 167 -15.46 -9.28 9.16
C SER A 167 -15.28 -7.77 9.35
N GLY A 168 -16.02 -6.96 8.60
CA GLY A 168 -15.86 -5.51 8.47
C GLY A 168 -14.85 -5.06 7.40
N SER A 169 -14.21 -5.98 6.68
CA SER A 169 -13.36 -5.62 5.54
C SER A 169 -14.16 -5.09 4.35
N LEU A 170 -13.49 -4.39 3.44
CA LEU A 170 -14.08 -3.91 2.19
C LEU A 170 -14.21 -5.06 1.19
N ASN A 171 -15.36 -5.12 0.51
CA ASN A 171 -15.55 -6.03 -0.61
C ASN A 171 -14.66 -5.61 -1.80
N ILE A 172 -14.12 -6.59 -2.49
CA ILE A 172 -13.35 -6.38 -3.72
C ILE A 172 -14.28 -6.64 -4.89
N GLN A 173 -14.55 -5.61 -5.68
CA GLN A 173 -15.48 -5.64 -6.82
C GLN A 173 -14.75 -5.08 -8.06
N PRO A 174 -14.05 -5.92 -8.84
CA PRO A 174 -13.21 -5.48 -9.97
C PRO A 174 -13.94 -4.68 -11.05
N THR A 175 -15.27 -4.84 -11.15
CA THR A 175 -16.11 -4.09 -12.08
C THR A 175 -16.26 -2.61 -11.71
N LEU A 176 -15.97 -2.21 -10.46
CA LEU A 176 -15.91 -0.80 -10.07
C LEU A 176 -14.60 -0.19 -10.54
N LYS A 177 -14.67 0.76 -11.49
CA LYS A 177 -13.49 1.41 -12.06
C LYS A 177 -13.51 2.93 -11.92
N GLY A 178 -12.40 3.50 -11.48
CA GLY A 178 -12.18 4.96 -11.44
C GLY A 178 -13.33 5.71 -10.77
N ASN A 179 -14.02 6.58 -11.52
CA ASN A 179 -15.10 7.43 -11.01
C ASN A 179 -16.35 6.66 -10.52
N MET A 180 -16.49 5.37 -10.84
CA MET A 180 -17.60 4.54 -10.34
C MET A 180 -17.59 4.39 -8.81
N HIS A 181 -16.44 4.58 -8.17
CA HIS A 181 -16.34 4.56 -6.71
C HIS A 181 -17.01 5.77 -6.05
N CYS A 182 -17.15 6.88 -6.76
CA CYS A 182 -17.78 8.10 -6.28
C CYS A 182 -18.67 8.70 -7.39
N PRO A 183 -19.82 8.07 -7.69
CA PRO A 183 -20.72 8.52 -8.74
C PRO A 183 -21.30 9.91 -8.41
N ARG A 184 -21.86 10.57 -9.43
CA ARG A 184 -22.50 11.89 -9.26
C ARG A 184 -23.76 11.79 -8.42
N ASP A 185 -24.54 10.73 -8.63
CA ASP A 185 -25.66 10.37 -7.76
C ASP A 185 -25.17 9.38 -6.71
N PRO A 186 -25.15 9.74 -5.40
CA PRO A 186 -24.80 8.82 -4.34
C PRO A 186 -25.67 7.55 -4.31
N GLY A 187 -26.91 7.58 -4.82
CA GLY A 187 -27.79 6.41 -4.88
C GLY A 187 -27.28 5.29 -5.80
N GLU A 188 -26.40 5.61 -6.75
CA GLU A 188 -25.73 4.64 -7.63
C GLU A 188 -24.43 4.07 -7.01
N ALA A 189 -24.01 4.58 -5.85
CA ALA A 189 -22.79 4.11 -5.21
C ALA A 189 -22.98 2.66 -4.75
N THR A 190 -21.88 1.90 -4.74
CA THR A 190 -21.83 0.55 -4.15
C THR A 190 -21.09 0.65 -2.81
N PRO A 191 -21.79 0.79 -1.67
CA PRO A 191 -21.14 0.98 -0.39
C PRO A 191 -20.25 -0.19 0.01
N PHE A 192 -19.13 0.12 0.66
CA PHE A 192 -18.17 -0.86 1.19
C PHE A 192 -17.54 -1.78 0.14
N ALA A 193 -17.51 -1.37 -1.13
CA ALA A 193 -16.88 -2.11 -2.21
C ALA A 193 -15.84 -1.25 -2.95
N ILE A 194 -14.68 -1.84 -3.25
CA ILE A 194 -13.58 -1.22 -3.98
C ILE A 194 -13.16 -2.13 -5.15
N GLY A 195 -12.89 -1.55 -6.31
CA GLY A 195 -12.33 -2.22 -7.47
C GLY A 195 -11.05 -1.53 -7.94
N ASP A 196 -10.87 -1.39 -9.26
CA ASP A 196 -9.71 -0.70 -9.83
C ASP A 196 -9.86 0.82 -9.75
N VAL A 197 -9.25 1.43 -8.73
CA VAL A 197 -9.32 2.88 -8.47
C VAL A 197 -8.63 3.70 -9.57
N ASN A 198 -7.63 3.15 -10.26
CA ASN A 198 -6.83 3.85 -11.26
C ASN A 198 -6.56 2.94 -12.48
N PRO A 199 -7.59 2.67 -13.30
CA PRO A 199 -7.50 1.70 -14.39
C PRO A 199 -6.51 2.11 -15.50
N ASP A 200 -6.22 3.41 -15.63
CA ASP A 200 -5.32 3.96 -16.65
C ASP A 200 -3.88 4.16 -16.14
N GLY A 201 -3.49 3.54 -15.02
CA GLY A 201 -2.13 3.62 -14.50
C GLY A 201 -1.82 2.55 -13.46
N SER A 202 -0.88 2.84 -12.57
CA SER A 202 -0.45 1.92 -11.52
C SER A 202 -1.61 1.54 -10.61
N PHE A 203 -1.72 0.26 -10.31
CA PHE A 203 -2.80 -0.31 -9.51
C PHE A 203 -2.74 0.18 -8.06
N VAL A 204 -3.91 0.24 -7.43
CA VAL A 204 -4.08 0.75 -6.07
C VAL A 204 -4.70 -0.34 -5.21
N HIS A 205 -3.89 -0.91 -4.32
CA HIS A 205 -4.34 -1.83 -3.30
C HIS A 205 -4.96 -1.03 -2.16
N VAL A 206 -6.26 -1.18 -1.95
CA VAL A 206 -6.95 -0.57 -0.81
C VAL A 206 -7.14 -1.63 0.25
N LEU A 207 -6.53 -1.41 1.41
CA LEU A 207 -6.62 -2.26 2.59
C LEU A 207 -7.25 -1.43 3.71
N ASP A 208 -8.22 -2.00 4.42
CA ASP A 208 -8.68 -1.42 5.69
C ASP A 208 -7.84 -1.94 6.86
N ASP A 209 -8.19 -1.51 8.08
CA ASP A 209 -7.48 -1.91 9.29
C ASP A 209 -7.62 -3.40 9.62
N VAL A 210 -8.70 -4.06 9.19
CA VAL A 210 -8.86 -5.51 9.37
C VAL A 210 -7.99 -6.26 8.38
N SER A 211 -8.02 -5.84 7.11
CA SER A 211 -7.36 -6.50 5.99
C SER A 211 -5.84 -6.38 6.07
N LEU A 212 -5.31 -5.19 6.42
CA LEU A 212 -3.87 -4.98 6.51
C LEU A 212 -3.24 -5.88 7.58
N ASP A 213 -3.84 -5.97 8.76
CA ASP A 213 -3.33 -6.81 9.85
C ASP A 213 -3.27 -8.29 9.42
N ILE A 214 -4.29 -8.78 8.70
CA ILE A 214 -4.31 -10.16 8.19
C ILE A 214 -3.21 -10.37 7.14
N VAL A 215 -3.14 -9.52 6.11
CA VAL A 215 -2.14 -9.64 5.04
C VAL A 215 -0.71 -9.63 5.59
N MET A 216 -0.43 -8.75 6.55
CA MET A 216 0.90 -8.58 7.12
C MET A 216 1.30 -9.67 8.12
N ASN A 217 0.32 -10.38 8.70
CA ASN A 217 0.58 -11.53 9.58
C ASN A 217 0.79 -12.83 8.80
N GLU A 218 0.06 -13.00 7.69
CA GLU A 218 0.09 -14.24 6.90
C GLU A 218 1.18 -14.27 5.83
N LEU A 219 1.53 -13.12 5.25
CA LEU A 219 2.64 -13.01 4.29
C LEU A 219 3.90 -12.64 5.08
N ASP A 220 4.75 -13.63 5.40
CA ASP A 220 5.82 -13.48 6.40
C ASP A 220 7.15 -12.96 5.82
N THR A 221 7.26 -12.80 4.50
CA THR A 221 8.42 -12.16 3.85
C THR A 221 8.05 -11.02 2.89
N VAL A 222 9.03 -10.16 2.61
CA VAL A 222 8.86 -9.05 1.64
C VAL A 222 8.52 -9.56 0.26
N ARG A 223 9.03 -10.74 -0.10
CA ARG A 223 8.74 -11.39 -1.38
C ARG A 223 7.29 -11.85 -1.42
N ASP A 224 6.81 -12.56 -0.39
CA ASP A 224 5.43 -13.04 -0.36
C ASP A 224 4.43 -11.89 -0.46
N PHE A 225 4.73 -10.78 0.22
CA PHE A 225 3.93 -9.55 0.11
C PHE A 225 3.96 -8.97 -1.31
N THR A 226 5.15 -8.76 -1.90
CA THR A 226 5.24 -8.19 -3.25
C THR A 226 4.67 -9.08 -4.35
N ASP A 227 4.80 -10.40 -4.20
CA ASP A 227 4.27 -11.39 -5.14
C ASP A 227 2.74 -11.43 -5.05
N TYR A 228 2.18 -11.40 -3.83
CA TYR A 228 0.74 -11.27 -3.61
C TYR A 228 0.18 -9.99 -4.24
N LEU A 229 0.82 -8.83 -4.02
CA LEU A 229 0.36 -7.57 -4.60
C LEU A 229 0.38 -7.63 -6.14
N GLY A 230 1.47 -8.09 -6.75
CA GLY A 230 1.57 -8.23 -8.21
C GLY A 230 0.51 -9.17 -8.79
N LYS A 231 0.36 -10.37 -8.21
CA LYS A 231 -0.63 -11.35 -8.67
C LYS A 231 -2.07 -10.89 -8.43
N LYS A 232 -2.32 -10.15 -7.34
CA LYS A 232 -3.63 -9.55 -7.07
C LYS A 232 -3.99 -8.51 -8.13
N GLU A 233 -3.05 -7.63 -8.48
CA GLU A 233 -3.25 -6.65 -9.56
C GLU A 233 -3.63 -7.35 -10.87
N GLU A 234 -2.84 -8.33 -11.29
CA GLU A 234 -3.08 -9.10 -12.51
C GLU A 234 -4.44 -9.80 -12.48
N PHE A 235 -4.78 -10.46 -11.37
CA PHE A 235 -6.04 -11.17 -11.21
C PHE A 235 -7.25 -10.24 -11.24
N VAL A 236 -7.19 -9.09 -10.55
CA VAL A 236 -8.27 -8.08 -10.57
C VAL A 236 -8.46 -7.52 -11.98
N ARG A 237 -7.37 -7.29 -12.72
CA ARG A 237 -7.42 -6.69 -14.07
C ARG A 237 -7.74 -7.70 -15.17
N SER A 238 -7.51 -9.00 -14.95
CA SER A 238 -7.78 -10.08 -15.90
C SER A 238 -9.26 -10.23 -16.28
N GLY A 239 -10.17 -9.78 -15.41
CA GLY A 239 -11.61 -10.04 -15.53
C GLY A 239 -12.05 -11.41 -15.01
N GLN A 240 -11.14 -12.23 -14.48
CA GLN A 240 -11.46 -13.54 -13.91
C GLN A 240 -12.05 -13.46 -12.50
N LEU A 241 -11.75 -12.40 -11.74
CA LEU A 241 -12.35 -12.15 -10.44
C LEU A 241 -13.71 -11.45 -10.57
N LEU A 242 -14.80 -12.14 -10.20
CA LEU A 242 -16.13 -11.52 -10.14
C LEU A 242 -16.27 -10.57 -8.94
N SER A 243 -15.94 -11.09 -7.75
CA SER A 243 -15.93 -10.35 -6.48
C SER A 243 -15.23 -11.18 -5.40
N ALA A 244 -14.69 -10.54 -4.36
CA ALA A 244 -14.30 -11.19 -3.12
C ALA A 244 -14.90 -10.47 -1.92
N GLN A 245 -15.40 -11.23 -0.95
CA GLN A 245 -15.98 -10.69 0.28
C GLN A 245 -14.86 -10.39 1.30
N GLY A 246 -14.01 -9.41 0.98
CA GLY A 246 -12.86 -9.06 1.82
C GLY A 246 -11.51 -9.54 1.30
N GLU A 247 -10.46 -8.85 1.72
CA GLU A 247 -9.08 -9.21 1.41
C GLU A 247 -8.69 -10.56 2.02
N GLU A 248 -9.19 -10.88 3.21
CA GLU A 248 -8.92 -12.12 3.92
C GLU A 248 -9.36 -13.35 3.11
N ASN A 249 -10.48 -13.24 2.40
CA ASN A 249 -11.00 -14.32 1.56
C ASN A 249 -10.20 -14.44 0.27
N LEU A 250 -9.78 -13.30 -0.30
CA LEU A 250 -8.91 -13.29 -1.47
C LEU A 250 -7.52 -13.86 -1.15
N LEU A 251 -6.95 -13.49 0.00
CA LEU A 251 -5.68 -14.01 0.49
C LEU A 251 -5.76 -15.51 0.79
N ALA A 252 -6.84 -15.98 1.41
CA ALA A 252 -7.04 -17.41 1.63
C ALA A 252 -7.13 -18.18 0.30
N TYR A 253 -7.81 -17.62 -0.72
CA TYR A 253 -7.88 -18.20 -2.05
C TYR A 253 -6.49 -18.34 -2.70
N TYR A 254 -5.64 -17.32 -2.55
CA TYR A 254 -4.26 -17.30 -3.02
C TYR A 254 -3.38 -18.31 -2.29
N ALA A 255 -3.44 -18.33 -0.95
CA ALA A 255 -2.55 -19.13 -0.11
C ALA A 255 -2.71 -20.65 -0.29
N ILE A 256 -3.89 -21.12 -0.70
CA ILE A 256 -4.13 -22.56 -0.91
C ILE A 256 -3.85 -23.05 -2.33
N ARG A 257 -3.47 -22.15 -3.24
CA ARG A 257 -3.21 -22.46 -4.65
C ARG A 257 -1.76 -22.25 -4.97
N ILE A 258 -1.23 -23.12 -5.82
CA ILE A 258 0.16 -23.11 -6.27
C ILE A 258 0.15 -23.32 -7.79
N ASN A 259 0.89 -22.50 -8.52
CA ASN A 259 1.04 -22.63 -9.97
C ASN A 259 2.09 -23.69 -10.35
N GLU A 260 2.32 -23.88 -11.66
CA GLU A 260 3.27 -24.89 -12.15
C GLU A 260 4.72 -24.65 -11.70
N ASP A 261 5.07 -23.39 -11.42
CA ASP A 261 6.40 -22.98 -10.96
C ASP A 261 6.60 -23.19 -9.45
N GLY A 262 5.56 -23.62 -8.73
CA GLY A 262 5.61 -23.86 -7.29
C GLY A 262 5.36 -22.61 -6.44
N ASP A 263 4.91 -21.50 -7.04
CA ASP A 263 4.58 -20.27 -6.33
C ASP A 263 3.07 -20.15 -6.07
N HIS A 264 2.67 -19.47 -4.98
CA HIS A 264 1.26 -19.18 -4.70
C HIS A 264 0.60 -18.33 -5.78
N ASP A 265 -0.64 -18.60 -6.18
CA ASP A 265 -1.25 -17.90 -7.32
C ASP A 265 -2.78 -17.90 -7.34
N PHE A 266 -3.39 -17.00 -8.14
CA PHE A 266 -4.83 -16.94 -8.37
C PHE A 266 -5.27 -17.85 -9.53
N VAL A 267 -4.91 -19.13 -9.47
CA VAL A 267 -5.34 -20.12 -10.48
C VAL A 267 -6.86 -20.26 -10.43
N VAL A 268 -7.53 -20.14 -11.58
CA VAL A 268 -8.97 -20.41 -11.71
C VAL A 268 -9.13 -21.78 -12.36
N ASP A 269 -9.77 -22.71 -11.65
CA ASP A 269 -10.07 -24.03 -12.22
C ASP A 269 -11.14 -23.87 -13.30
N ASP A 270 -10.84 -24.27 -14.54
CA ASP A 270 -11.80 -24.28 -15.66
C ASP A 270 -13.09 -25.08 -15.35
N ALA A 271 -13.03 -25.97 -14.36
CA ALA A 271 -14.16 -26.78 -13.90
C ALA A 271 -15.23 -26.00 -13.11
N LEU A 272 -14.92 -24.79 -12.63
CA LEU A 272 -15.86 -23.92 -11.88
C LEU A 272 -16.55 -22.87 -12.76
N LEU A 273 -16.25 -22.86 -14.07
CA LEU A 273 -16.83 -21.95 -15.07
C LEU A 273 -17.90 -22.63 -15.97
N GLN A 274 -18.29 -23.87 -15.66
CA GLN A 274 -19.43 -24.59 -16.28
C GLN A 274 -20.63 -24.63 -15.34
#